data_AF-A0A927QII7-F1
#
_entry.id   AF-A0A927QII7-F1
#
_cell.length_a   1.000
_cell.length_b   1.000
_cell.length_c   1.000
_cell.angle_alpha   90.00
_cell.angle_beta   90.00
_cell.angle_gamma   90.00
#
_symmetry.space_group_name_H-M   'P 1'
#
loop_
_entity.id
_entity.type
_entity.pdbx_description
1 polymer ?
#
loop_
_entity_poly.entity_id
_entity_poly.type
_entity_poly.pdbx_seq_one_letter_code
_entity_poly.pdbx_strand_id
1 'polypeptide(L)'
;MSDSFEPEVDDIKAMRSENGGRDLRAFMRAQIASGKARREPPPKTAPPKPPGHRPGAWPAGSSPPGPPPERQIPQHVWAAAARHLSNEIHRPDQPCDCGHCPPEETR
;
A
#
# COMPACT_ATOMS: atom_id res chain seq x y z
N MET A 1 -39.61 -27.53 11.29
CA MET A 1 -40.23 -26.37 11.97
C MET A 1 -39.10 -25.54 12.55
N SER A 2 -38.50 -24.64 11.76
CA SER A 2 -37.58 -23.64 12.31
C SER A 2 -38.45 -22.46 12.75
N ASP A 3 -38.90 -22.55 14.00
CA ASP A 3 -39.50 -21.43 14.71
C ASP A 3 -38.43 -20.35 14.79
N SER A 4 -38.55 -19.32 13.95
CA SER A 4 -37.77 -18.11 14.10
C SER A 4 -38.32 -17.40 15.33
N PHE A 5 -37.83 -17.82 16.51
CA PHE A 5 -38.11 -17.13 17.77
C PHE A 5 -37.51 -15.72 17.65
N GLU A 6 -38.33 -14.77 17.22
CA GLU A 6 -38.04 -13.36 17.28
C GLU A 6 -38.41 -12.90 18.70
N PRO A 7 -37.43 -12.61 19.58
CA PRO A 7 -37.74 -12.18 20.93
C PRO A 7 -38.53 -10.87 20.87
N GLU A 8 -39.66 -10.83 21.56
CA GLU A 8 -40.49 -9.65 21.63
C GLU A 8 -39.80 -8.56 22.47
N VAL A 9 -40.27 -7.32 22.35
CA VAL A 9 -39.66 -6.17 23.05
C VAL A 9 -39.64 -6.39 24.58
N ASP A 10 -40.62 -7.11 25.11
CA ASP A 10 -40.72 -7.40 26.53
C ASP A 10 -39.74 -8.50 26.98
N ASP A 11 -39.41 -9.46 26.13
CA ASP A 11 -38.33 -10.43 26.38
C ASP A 11 -36.96 -9.75 26.46
N ILE A 12 -36.73 -8.75 25.59
CA ILE A 12 -35.49 -7.97 25.59
C ILE A 12 -35.37 -7.12 26.86
N LYS A 13 -36.48 -6.58 27.37
CA LYS A 13 -36.51 -5.85 28.65
C LYS A 13 -36.21 -6.80 29.81
N ALA A 14 -36.82 -7.98 29.84
CA ALA A 14 -36.55 -9.00 30.86
C ALA A 14 -35.07 -9.39 30.87
N MET A 15 -34.49 -9.70 29.71
CA MET A 15 -33.06 -10.01 29.56
C MET A 15 -32.13 -8.85 29.93
N ARG A 16 -32.61 -7.61 29.88
CA ARG A 16 -31.84 -6.42 30.29
C ARG A 16 -31.88 -6.23 31.81
N SER A 17 -33.02 -6.51 32.47
CA SER A 17 -33.15 -6.45 33.92
C SER A 17 -32.47 -7.62 34.62
N GLU A 18 -32.46 -8.79 33.99
CA GLU A 18 -31.84 -9.99 34.54
C GLU A 18 -30.31 -9.95 34.40
N ASN A 19 -29.61 -10.35 35.47
CA ASN A 19 -28.15 -10.54 35.50
C ASN A 19 -27.33 -9.32 34.97
N GLY A 20 -27.86 -8.10 35.13
CA GLY A 20 -27.23 -6.86 34.66
C GLY A 20 -27.04 -6.79 33.14
N GLY A 21 -27.92 -7.43 32.36
CA GLY A 21 -27.85 -7.43 30.90
C GLY A 21 -26.65 -8.21 30.33
N ARG A 22 -26.06 -9.12 31.11
CA ARG A 22 -25.00 -10.02 30.63
C ARG A 22 -25.54 -10.99 29.59
N ASP A 23 -26.75 -11.47 29.80
CA ASP A 23 -27.39 -12.48 28.95
C ASP A 23 -27.85 -11.85 27.62
N LEU A 24 -28.36 -10.62 27.65
CA LEU A 24 -28.61 -9.83 26.43
C LEU A 24 -27.31 -9.60 25.62
N ARG A 25 -26.20 -9.29 26.29
CA ARG A 25 -24.90 -9.11 25.61
C ARG A 25 -24.38 -10.39 24.97
N ALA A 26 -24.55 -11.54 25.64
CA ALA A 26 -24.19 -12.85 25.10
C ALA A 26 -25.04 -13.19 23.87
N PHE A 27 -26.35 -12.97 23.95
CA PHE A 27 -27.29 -13.17 22.85
C PHE A 27 -26.92 -12.33 21.62
N MET A 28 -26.66 -11.02 21.80
CA MET A 28 -26.28 -10.14 20.70
C MET A 28 -24.95 -10.57 20.04
N ARG A 29 -23.97 -11.03 20.82
CA ARG A 29 -22.72 -11.58 20.27
C ARG A 29 -22.95 -12.84 19.44
N ALA A 30 -23.83 -13.73 19.89
CA ALA A 30 -24.19 -14.95 19.16
C ALA A 30 -24.90 -14.65 17.83
N GLN A 31 -25.80 -13.66 17.81
CA GLN A 31 -26.46 -13.19 16.59
C GLN A 31 -25.45 -12.60 15.59
N ILE A 32 -24.51 -11.77 16.07
CA ILE A 32 -23.44 -11.21 15.22
C ILE A 32 -22.53 -12.33 14.68
N ALA A 33 -22.13 -13.29 15.51
CA ALA A 33 -21.30 -14.41 15.09
C ALA A 33 -21.98 -15.26 14.02
N SER A 34 -23.27 -15.57 14.21
CA SER A 34 -24.10 -16.28 13.23
C SER A 34 -24.23 -15.51 11.91
N GLY A 35 -24.42 -14.18 11.99
CA GLY A 35 -24.47 -13.31 10.81
C GLY A 35 -23.15 -13.25 10.07
N LYS A 36 -22.01 -13.21 10.77
CA LYS A 36 -20.67 -13.25 10.16
C LYS A 36 -20.41 -14.59 9.47
N ALA A 37 -20.72 -15.70 10.13
CA ALA A 37 -20.55 -17.05 9.57
C ALA A 37 -21.33 -17.23 8.26
N ARG A 38 -22.50 -16.60 8.12
CA ARG A 38 -23.29 -16.62 6.87
C ARG A 38 -22.70 -15.78 5.74
N ARG A 39 -21.91 -14.75 6.06
CA ARG A 39 -21.34 -13.80 5.09
C ARG A 39 -19.93 -14.17 4.64
N GLU A 40 -19.22 -14.96 5.43
CA GLU A 40 -17.84 -15.32 5.15
C GLU A 40 -17.81 -16.44 4.10
N PRO A 41 -17.35 -16.16 2.86
CA PRO A 41 -17.22 -17.23 1.87
C PRO A 41 -16.17 -18.23 2.37
N PRO A 42 -16.32 -19.53 2.05
CA PRO A 42 -15.33 -20.52 2.43
C PRO A 42 -13.95 -20.10 1.88
N PRO A 43 -12.87 -20.28 2.66
CA PRO A 43 -11.54 -19.87 2.23
C PRO A 43 -11.21 -20.58 0.92
N LYS A 44 -11.05 -19.78 -0.15
CA LYS A 44 -10.72 -20.32 -1.48
C LYS A 44 -9.30 -20.87 -1.40
N THR A 45 -9.13 -22.14 -1.75
CA THR A 45 -7.80 -22.76 -1.87
C THR A 45 -6.98 -21.97 -2.89
N ALA A 46 -5.81 -21.50 -2.48
CA ALA A 46 -4.89 -20.82 -3.39
C ALA A 46 -4.50 -21.77 -4.53
N PRO A 47 -4.45 -21.30 -5.78
CA PRO A 47 -4.00 -22.13 -6.89
C PRO A 47 -2.55 -22.59 -6.66
N PRO A 48 -2.17 -23.79 -7.14
CA PRO A 48 -0.80 -24.26 -7.06
C PRO A 48 0.12 -23.31 -7.84
N LYS A 49 1.28 -23.00 -7.26
CA LYS A 49 2.29 -22.16 -7.90
C LYS A 49 2.92 -22.94 -9.07
N PRO A 50 3.13 -22.32 -10.24
CA PRO A 50 3.80 -23.00 -11.35
C PRO A 50 5.24 -23.35 -10.97
N PRO A 51 5.80 -24.45 -11.50
CA PRO A 51 7.17 -24.87 -11.22
C PRO A 51 8.16 -23.77 -11.62
N GLY A 52 9.09 -23.44 -10.73
CA GLY A 52 10.08 -22.37 -10.92
C GLY A 52 9.65 -20.97 -10.46
N HIS A 53 8.40 -20.78 -10.01
CA HIS A 53 7.93 -19.48 -9.52
C HIS A 53 8.50 -19.13 -8.14
N ARG A 54 9.49 -18.21 -8.11
CA ARG A 54 10.01 -17.63 -6.86
C ARG A 54 9.31 -16.29 -6.58
N PRO A 55 8.82 -16.04 -5.34
CA PRO A 55 8.28 -14.73 -4.98
C PRO A 55 9.30 -13.61 -5.27
N GLY A 56 8.88 -12.57 -5.99
CA GLY A 56 9.74 -11.45 -6.40
C GLY A 56 10.58 -11.72 -7.65
N ALA A 57 10.58 -12.93 -8.21
CA ALA A 57 11.19 -13.19 -9.51
C ALA A 57 10.24 -12.80 -10.64
N TRP A 58 10.81 -12.30 -11.73
CA TRP A 58 10.08 -12.05 -12.95
C TRP A 58 9.64 -13.36 -13.60
N PRO A 59 8.49 -13.38 -14.31
CA PRO A 59 8.07 -14.54 -15.09
C PRO A 59 9.18 -15.04 -16.03
N ALA A 60 9.20 -16.35 -16.28
CA ALA A 60 10.14 -16.94 -17.24
C ALA A 60 9.98 -16.27 -18.62
N GLY A 61 11.11 -15.86 -19.22
CA GLY A 61 11.13 -15.13 -20.49
C GLY A 61 10.90 -13.61 -20.36
N SER A 62 10.74 -13.09 -19.15
CA SER A 62 10.70 -11.65 -18.87
C SER A 62 11.88 -11.23 -17.99
N SER A 63 12.29 -9.96 -18.14
CA SER A 63 13.36 -9.35 -17.36
C SER A 63 12.85 -8.07 -16.70
N PRO A 64 13.41 -7.66 -15.55
CA PRO A 64 13.14 -6.35 -14.99
C PRO A 64 13.47 -5.25 -16.02
N PRO A 65 12.80 -4.08 -15.94
CA PRO A 65 13.28 -2.91 -16.66
C PRO A 65 14.75 -2.66 -16.30
N GLY A 66 15.53 -2.29 -17.31
CA GLY A 66 16.96 -2.02 -17.15
C GLY A 66 17.23 -0.94 -16.10
N PRO A 67 18.50 -0.79 -15.66
CA PRO A 67 18.86 0.27 -14.72
C PRO A 67 18.44 1.64 -15.29
N PRO A 68 17.97 2.57 -14.43
CA PRO A 68 17.61 3.92 -14.85
C PRO A 68 18.75 4.56 -15.66
N PRO A 69 18.44 5.31 -16.75
CA PRO A 69 19.45 5.88 -17.64
C PRO A 69 20.40 6.84 -16.92
N GLU A 70 19.98 7.44 -15.82
CA GLU A 70 20.80 8.35 -14.99
C GLU A 70 22.02 7.65 -14.40
N ARG A 71 21.95 6.33 -14.20
CA ARG A 71 23.10 5.52 -13.72
C ARG A 71 24.18 5.34 -14.78
N GLN A 72 23.86 5.63 -16.04
CA GLN A 72 24.81 5.56 -17.16
C GLN A 72 25.51 6.90 -17.41
N ILE A 73 25.12 7.96 -16.69
CA ILE A 73 25.75 9.27 -16.81
C ILE A 73 27.19 9.20 -16.26
N PRO A 74 28.20 9.59 -17.04
CA PRO A 74 29.59 9.60 -16.59
C PRO A 74 29.81 10.52 -15.38
N GLN A 75 30.73 10.13 -14.49
CA GLN A 75 31.02 10.87 -13.24
C GLN A 75 31.40 12.34 -13.48
N HIS A 76 32.14 12.64 -14.56
CA HIS A 76 32.56 14.01 -14.87
C HIS A 76 31.37 14.93 -15.21
N VAL A 77 30.30 14.39 -15.79
CA VAL A 77 29.08 15.14 -16.11
C VAL A 77 28.35 15.52 -14.81
N TRP A 78 28.24 14.58 -13.87
CA TRP A 78 27.72 14.85 -12.53
C TRP A 78 28.54 15.91 -11.78
N ALA A 79 29.87 15.83 -11.85
CA ALA A 79 30.76 16.79 -11.23
C ALA A 79 30.64 18.20 -11.84
N ALA A 80 30.40 18.30 -13.15
CA ALA A 80 30.13 19.58 -13.82
C ALA A 80 28.77 20.16 -13.38
N ALA A 81 27.72 19.35 -13.38
CA ALA A 81 26.38 19.78 -12.96
C ALA A 81 26.34 20.23 -11.48
N ALA A 82 27.00 19.50 -10.58
CA ALA A 82 27.09 19.88 -9.18
C ALA A 82 27.84 21.21 -8.97
N ARG A 83 28.92 21.44 -9.73
CA ARG A 83 29.66 22.72 -9.71
C ARG A 83 28.79 23.87 -10.23
N HIS A 84 28.05 23.64 -11.32
CA HIS A 84 27.11 24.64 -11.86
C HIS A 84 26.08 25.06 -10.80
N LEU A 85 25.38 24.10 -10.18
CA LEU A 85 24.38 24.39 -9.15
C LEU A 85 24.99 25.14 -7.95
N SER A 86 26.18 24.72 -7.50
CA SER A 86 26.90 25.42 -6.43
C SER A 86 27.22 26.87 -6.78
N ASN A 87 27.61 27.14 -8.03
CA ASN A 87 27.90 28.49 -8.49
C ASN A 87 26.63 29.34 -8.60
N GLU A 88 25.50 28.80 -9.08
CA GLU A 88 24.22 29.52 -9.10
C GLU A 88 23.78 29.96 -7.69
N ILE A 89 24.01 29.11 -6.68
CA ILE A 89 23.62 29.40 -5.30
C ILE A 89 24.59 30.39 -4.63
N HIS A 90 25.89 30.23 -4.82
CA HIS A 90 26.91 30.93 -4.04
C HIS A 90 27.60 32.09 -4.78
N ARG A 91 27.53 32.12 -6.11
CA ARG A 91 28.25 33.06 -6.98
C ARG A 91 27.42 33.43 -8.23
N PRO A 92 26.18 33.94 -8.06
CA PRO A 92 25.27 34.19 -9.18
C PRO A 92 25.79 35.23 -10.17
N ASP A 93 26.65 36.16 -9.73
CA ASP A 93 27.20 37.24 -10.54
C ASP A 93 28.52 36.86 -11.26
N GLN A 94 29.05 35.65 -11.03
CA GLN A 94 30.28 35.19 -11.66
C GLN A 94 29.97 34.30 -12.89
N PRO A 95 30.75 34.43 -13.98
CA PRO A 95 30.60 33.55 -15.12
C PRO A 95 30.89 32.09 -14.70
N CYS A 96 30.01 31.16 -15.10
CA CYS A 96 30.16 29.75 -14.73
C CYS A 96 31.44 29.16 -15.32
N ASP A 97 32.28 28.59 -14.46
CA ASP A 97 33.52 27.87 -14.83
C ASP A 97 33.30 26.37 -15.07
N CYS A 98 32.03 25.94 -15.11
CA CYS A 98 31.60 24.55 -15.25
C CYS A 98 31.88 23.93 -16.63
N GLY A 99 32.35 24.72 -17.61
CA GLY A 99 32.74 24.25 -18.95
C GLY A 99 31.58 23.77 -19.84
N HIS A 100 30.33 24.05 -19.46
CA HIS A 100 29.12 23.63 -20.18
C HIS A 100 28.01 24.69 -20.25
N CYS A 101 28.31 25.96 -19.92
CA CYS A 101 27.34 27.03 -20.14
C CYS A 101 27.29 27.43 -21.61
N PRO A 102 26.08 27.63 -22.19
CA PRO A 102 25.97 28.20 -23.51
C PRO A 102 26.56 29.63 -23.50
N PRO A 103 27.29 30.04 -24.56
CA PRO A 103 27.79 31.41 -24.65
C PRO A 103 26.63 32.40 -24.68
N GLU A 104 26.79 33.54 -23.99
CA GLU A 104 25.76 34.58 -23.84
C GLU A 104 25.23 35.16 -25.16
N GLU A 105 25.91 34.92 -26.29
CA GLU A 105 25.51 35.39 -27.62
C GLU A 105 24.20 34.77 -28.16
N THR A 106 23.59 33.81 -27.45
CA THR A 106 22.37 33.12 -27.89
C THR A 106 21.13 33.36 -27.00
N ARG A 107 21.12 34.44 -26.20
CA ARG A 107 19.94 34.83 -25.41
C ARG A 107 19.15 35.99 -26.02
#